data_AF-A0A919LL51-F1
#
_entry.id   AF-A0A919LL51-F1
#
_cell.length_a   1.000
_cell.length_b   1.000
_cell.length_c   1.000
_cell.angle_alpha   90.00
_cell.angle_beta   90.00
_cell.angle_gamma   90.00
#
_symmetry.space_group_name_H-M   'P 1'
#
loop_
_entity.id
_entity.type
_entity.pdbx_description
1 polymer ?
#
loop_
_entity_poly.entity_id
_entity_poly.type
_entity_poly.pdbx_seq_one_letter_code
_entity_poly.pdbx_strand_id
1 'polypeptide(L)'
;MQLPETLRPAVGSEALATRYGSESQPVTATLRLLDAADATTRTFEARYVLNGALANAPLGSTVTLRIGNDRAGPLAVPGVGLRSG
;
A
#
# COMPACT_ATOMS: atom_id res chain seq x y z
N MET A 1 4.89 -5.15 8.48
CA MET A 1 5.76 -5.57 7.37
C MET A 1 6.66 -4.42 7.00
N GLN A 2 7.80 -4.66 6.34
CA GLN A 2 8.71 -3.58 5.95
C GLN A 2 8.60 -3.32 4.45
N LEU A 3 8.56 -2.04 4.07
CA LEU A 3 8.60 -1.59 2.68
C LEU A 3 9.92 -0.86 2.41
N PRO A 4 10.48 -0.94 1.20
CA PRO A 4 11.61 -0.13 0.81
C PRO A 4 11.30 1.37 0.95
N GLU A 5 12.29 2.19 1.33
CA GLU A 5 12.10 3.64 1.44
C GLU A 5 11.72 4.35 0.12
N THR A 6 11.92 3.68 -1.02
CA THR A 6 11.53 4.15 -2.35
C THR A 6 10.04 3.94 -2.66
N LEU A 7 9.34 3.13 -1.86
CA LEU A 7 7.94 2.80 -2.04
C LEU A 7 7.14 3.46 -0.91
N ARG A 8 6.47 4.58 -1.23
CA ARG A 8 5.73 5.40 -0.25
C ARG A 8 4.26 5.60 -0.63
N PRO A 9 3.43 4.54 -0.54
CA PRO A 9 1.99 4.63 -0.76
C PRO A 9 1.32 5.49 0.31
N ALA A 10 0.21 6.13 -0.04
CA ALA A 10 -0.57 6.91 0.92
C ALA A 10 -1.26 5.98 1.92
N VAL A 11 -1.40 6.42 3.18
CA VAL A 11 -2.28 5.73 4.13
C VAL A 11 -3.71 5.74 3.55
N GLY A 12 -4.36 4.59 3.54
CA GLY A 12 -5.63 4.36 2.87
C GLY A 12 -5.50 3.78 1.45
N SER A 13 -4.29 3.74 0.86
CA SER A 13 -4.09 3.10 -0.45
C SER A 13 -4.40 1.61 -0.43
N GLU A 14 -4.96 1.13 -1.53
CA GLU A 14 -5.31 -0.27 -1.72
C GLU A 14 -4.14 -1.08 -2.30
N ALA A 15 -4.06 -2.33 -1.88
CA ALA A 15 -3.18 -3.35 -2.40
C ALA A 15 -3.98 -4.65 -2.57
N LEU A 16 -3.48 -5.56 -3.40
CA LEU A 16 -4.08 -6.88 -3.54
C LEU A 16 -3.28 -7.90 -2.73
N ALA A 17 -3.97 -8.68 -1.92
CA ALA A 17 -3.39 -9.70 -1.07
C ALA A 17 -3.81 -11.09 -1.54
N THR A 18 -2.84 -12.00 -1.69
CA THR A 18 -3.09 -13.41 -2.01
C THR A 18 -2.34 -14.26 -1.00
N ARG A 19 -3.01 -15.22 -0.37
CA ARG A 19 -2.36 -16.16 0.55
C ARG A 19 -1.43 -17.08 -0.24
N TYR A 20 -0.22 -17.26 0.27
CA TYR A 20 0.76 -18.15 -0.32
C TYR A 20 0.24 -19.60 -0.34
N GLY A 21 0.42 -20.29 -1.46
CA GLY A 21 -0.05 -21.66 -1.65
C GLY A 21 -1.58 -21.81 -1.74
N SER A 22 -2.33 -20.71 -1.94
CA SER A 22 -3.78 -20.75 -2.17
C SER A 22 -4.10 -20.25 -3.57
N GLU A 23 -4.98 -20.95 -4.29
CA GLU A 23 -5.52 -20.53 -5.60
C GLU A 23 -6.72 -19.57 -5.45
N SER A 24 -6.97 -19.10 -4.23
CA SER A 24 -8.06 -18.16 -3.94
C SER A 24 -7.82 -16.83 -4.64
N GLN A 25 -8.92 -16.18 -5.01
CA GLN A 25 -8.88 -14.86 -5.60
C GLN A 25 -8.16 -13.86 -4.67
N PRO A 26 -7.35 -12.94 -5.23
CA PRO A 26 -6.78 -11.86 -4.46
C PRO A 26 -7.87 -11.06 -3.77
N VAL A 27 -7.64 -10.66 -2.53
CA VAL A 27 -8.53 -9.79 -1.76
C VAL A 27 -7.93 -8.41 -1.62
N THR A 28 -8.77 -7.40 -1.45
CA THR A 28 -8.30 -6.03 -1.16
C THR A 28 -7.68 -5.96 0.23
N ALA A 29 -6.55 -5.27 0.32
CA ALA A 29 -5.87 -4.93 1.55
C ALA A 29 -5.63 -3.43 1.58
N THR A 30 -5.91 -2.78 2.70
CA THR A 30 -5.81 -1.32 2.81
C THR A 30 -4.66 -0.94 3.73
N LEU A 31 -3.79 -0.03 3.29
CA LEU A 31 -2.71 0.49 4.12
C LEU A 31 -3.30 1.30 5.26
N ARG A 32 -3.04 0.90 6.50
CA ARG A 32 -3.54 1.61 7.69
C ARG A 32 -2.47 2.47 8.35
N LEU A 33 -1.21 2.08 8.24
CA LEU A 33 -0.09 2.81 8.81
C LEU A 33 1.15 2.66 7.93
N LEU A 34 1.82 3.77 7.71
CA LEU A 34 3.16 3.85 7.14
C LEU A 34 3.98 4.79 8.04
N ASP A 35 4.96 4.25 8.75
CA ASP A 35 5.83 5.02 9.64
C ASP A 35 7.07 5.56 8.89
N ALA A 36 7.87 6.39 9.55
CA ALA A 36 9.12 6.91 9.06
C ALA A 36 10.12 5.78 8.71
N ALA A 37 11.02 6.07 7.76
CA ALA A 37 12.02 5.09 7.37
C ALA A 37 13.04 4.96 8.51
N ASP A 38 13.29 3.72 8.92
CA ASP A 38 14.42 3.42 9.76
C ASP A 38 15.71 3.65 8.94
N ALA A 39 16.56 4.56 9.41
CA ALA A 39 17.74 5.00 8.67
C ALA A 39 18.84 3.94 8.55
N THR A 40 18.81 2.92 9.40
CA THR A 40 19.76 1.80 9.38
C THR A 40 19.37 0.75 8.35
N THR A 41 18.09 0.45 8.23
CA THR A 41 17.54 -0.59 7.33
C THR A 41 17.04 -0.03 6.00
N ARG A 42 16.84 1.30 5.91
CA ARG A 42 16.25 1.99 4.74
C ARG A 42 14.88 1.42 4.36
N THR A 43 14.07 1.16 5.39
CA THR A 43 12.71 0.62 5.23
C THR A 43 11.70 1.37 6.07
N PHE A 44 10.46 1.49 5.56
CA PHE A 44 9.30 1.93 6.31
C PHE A 44 8.63 0.76 7.02
N GLU A 45 8.11 0.99 8.23
CA GLU A 45 7.13 0.08 8.81
C GLU A 45 5.76 0.33 8.16
N ALA A 46 5.18 -0.71 7.56
CA ALA A 46 3.86 -0.69 6.97
C ALA A 46 2.93 -1.71 7.63
N ARG A 47 1.66 -1.30 7.85
CA ARG A 47 0.60 -2.18 8.36
C ARG A 47 -0.61 -2.12 7.43
N TYR A 48 -0.91 -3.26 6.82
CA TYR A 48 -2.09 -3.43 5.97
C TYR A 48 -3.18 -4.20 6.73
N VAL A 49 -4.43 -3.84 6.48
CA VAL A 49 -5.61 -4.59 6.94
C VAL A 49 -6.09 -5.42 5.77
N LEU A 50 -6.13 -6.74 5.94
CA LEU A 50 -6.64 -7.67 4.94
C LEU A 50 -8.16 -7.77 5.07
N ASN A 51 -8.88 -7.63 3.96
CA ASN A 51 -10.34 -7.76 3.94
C ASN A 51 -10.76 -9.15 3.42
N GLY A 52 -12.05 -9.47 3.57
CA GLY A 52 -12.66 -10.67 2.99
C GLY A 52 -12.08 -11.98 3.53
N ALA A 53 -11.82 -12.94 2.64
CA ALA A 53 -11.38 -14.29 3.00
C ALA A 53 -10.06 -14.33 3.79
N LEU A 54 -9.17 -13.34 3.61
CA LEU A 54 -7.90 -13.27 4.35
C LEU A 54 -8.01 -12.56 5.70
N ALA A 55 -9.13 -11.90 6.01
CA ALA A 55 -9.36 -11.31 7.32
C ALA A 55 -9.36 -12.36 8.44
N ASN A 56 -9.76 -13.59 8.10
CA ASN A 56 -9.78 -14.74 9.00
C ASN A 56 -8.63 -15.72 8.75
N ALA A 57 -7.59 -15.33 8.00
CA ALA A 57 -6.46 -16.20 7.74
C ALA A 57 -5.75 -16.57 9.07
N PRO A 58 -5.32 -17.84 9.25
CA PRO A 58 -4.60 -18.24 10.45
C PRO A 58 -3.34 -17.41 10.67
N LEU A 59 -3.04 -17.08 11.92
CA LEU A 59 -1.77 -16.47 12.31
C LEU A 59 -0.61 -17.34 11.82
N GLY A 60 0.43 -16.69 11.29
CA GLY A 60 1.55 -17.38 10.64
C GLY A 60 1.30 -17.73 9.16
N SER A 61 0.14 -17.41 8.59
CA SER A 61 -0.07 -17.51 7.14
C SER A 61 0.84 -16.54 6.39
N THR A 62 1.57 -17.04 5.39
CA THR A 62 2.30 -16.19 4.45
C THR A 62 1.34 -15.61 3.43
N VAL A 63 1.41 -14.30 3.19
CA VAL A 63 0.57 -13.58 2.23
C VAL A 63 1.47 -12.74 1.32
N THR A 64 1.21 -12.80 0.02
CA THR A 64 1.86 -11.95 -0.98
C THR A 64 1.01 -10.70 -1.17
N LEU A 65 1.62 -9.54 -1.00
CA LEU A 65 0.97 -8.25 -1.19
C LEU A 65 1.46 -7.59 -2.48
N ARG A 66 0.54 -7.31 -3.39
CA ARG A 66 0.77 -6.57 -4.63
C ARG A 66 0.31 -5.14 -4.42
N ILE A 67 1.28 -4.25 -4.18
CA ILE A 67 1.04 -2.83 -3.97
C ILE A 67 1.10 -2.15 -5.33
N GLY A 68 0.03 -1.47 -5.73
CA GLY A 68 0.06 -0.58 -6.88
C GLY A 68 1.03 0.56 -6.59
N ASN A 69 1.93 0.87 -7.53
CA ASN A 69 2.81 2.02 -7.39
C ASN A 69 2.00 3.31 -7.61
N ASP A 70 1.16 3.67 -6.65
CA ASP A 70 0.65 5.02 -6.49
C ASP A 70 1.81 5.88 -6.02
N ARG A 71 2.71 6.21 -6.95
CA ARG A 71 3.37 7.50 -6.91
C ARG A 71 2.22 8.48 -6.94
N ALA A 72 1.75 8.88 -5.75
CA ALA A 72 0.63 9.79 -5.56
C ALA A 72 0.64 10.79 -6.71
N GLY A 73 -0.39 10.74 -7.54
CA GLY A 73 -0.45 11.50 -8.77
C GLY A 73 -0.02 12.95 -8.49
N PRO A 74 0.71 13.58 -9.43
CA PRO A 74 1.35 14.86 -9.20
C PRO A 74 0.34 15.82 -8.57
N LEU A 75 0.77 16.48 -7.50
CA LEU A 75 0.10 17.63 -6.88
C LEU A 75 -0.73 18.33 -7.95
N ALA A 76 -2.06 18.17 -7.88
CA ALA A 76 -2.96 18.89 -8.75
C ALA A 76 -2.79 20.36 -8.43
N VAL A 77 -1.90 21.03 -9.15
CA VAL A 77 -1.93 22.47 -9.28
C VAL A 77 -3.18 22.75 -10.12
N PRO A 78 -4.26 23.31 -9.55
CA PRO A 78 -5.35 23.78 -10.39
C PRO A 78 -4.74 24.84 -11.30
N GLY A 79 -4.74 24.57 -12.61
CA GLY A 79 -4.21 25.47 -13.61
C GLY A 79 -4.81 26.85 -13.40
N VAL A 80 -3.97 27.80 -13.01
CA VAL A 80 -4.37 29.21 -12.90
C VAL A 80 -4.69 29.66 -14.32
N GLY A 81 -5.98 29.79 -14.61
CA GLY A 81 -6.47 30.33 -15.87
C GLY A 81 -6.10 31.79 -15.96
N LEU A 82 -5.00 32.10 -16.65
CA LEU A 82 -4.73 33.46 -17.09
C LEU A 82 -5.63 33.75 -18.29
N ARG A 83 -6.72 34.45 -17.99
CA ARG A 83 -7.60 35.11 -18.94
C ARG A 83 -6.92 36.42 -19.33
N SER A 84 -6.51 36.56 -20.59
CA SER A 84 -6.10 37.82 -21.23
C SER A 84 -6.02 37.52 -22.72
N GLY A 85 -6.65 38.22 -23.66
CA GLY A 85 -7.47 39.43 -23.69
C GLY A 85 -7.73 39.70 -25.17
#